data_AF-A0A2V5XVY0-F1
#
_entry.id   AF-A0A2V5XVY0-F1
#
_cell.length_a   1.000
_cell.length_b   1.000
_cell.length_c   1.000
_cell.angle_alpha   90.00
_cell.angle_beta   90.00
_cell.angle_gamma   90.00
#
_symmetry.space_group_name_H-M   'P 1'
#
loop_
_entity.id
_entity.type
_entity.pdbx_description
1 polymer ?
#
loop_
_entity_poly.entity_id
_entity_poly.type
_entity_poly.pdbx_seq_one_letter_code
_entity_poly.pdbx_strand_id
1 'polypeptide(L)'
;MELNSNTAIVDQVVANGVINNSGSQFAFTDLGTGTLPAGTVFTVIDNTAATPIAGTFSNLPDGSTFTANANTYQVNYQGGDGNNMTLTVIP
;
A
#
# COMPACT_ATOMS: atom_id res chain seq x y z
N MET A 1 -9.17 3.08 -0.96
CA MET A 1 -8.27 2.45 -1.94
C MET A 1 -8.87 1.13 -2.32
N GLU A 2 -9.13 0.94 -3.59
CA GLU A 2 -9.75 -0.28 -4.12
C GLU A 2 -8.72 -1.05 -4.96
N LEU A 3 -8.66 -2.37 -4.75
CA LEU A 3 -7.94 -3.32 -5.59
C LEU A 3 -8.96 -4.25 -6.24
N ASN A 4 -8.71 -4.73 -7.44
CA ASN A 4 -9.38 -5.91 -7.97
C ASN A 4 -8.35 -7.04 -8.14
N SER A 5 -8.32 -8.00 -7.21
CA SER A 5 -7.38 -9.13 -7.24
C SER A 5 -7.60 -10.10 -8.40
N ASN A 6 -8.75 -10.05 -9.09
CA ASN A 6 -8.95 -10.84 -10.31
C ASN A 6 -8.17 -10.27 -11.50
N THR A 7 -7.88 -8.96 -11.50
CA THR A 7 -7.16 -8.27 -12.58
C THR A 7 -5.81 -7.70 -12.13
N ALA A 8 -5.48 -7.76 -10.84
CA ALA A 8 -4.31 -7.15 -10.23
C ALA A 8 -4.19 -5.64 -10.55
N ILE A 9 -5.30 -4.92 -10.49
CA ILE A 9 -5.35 -3.46 -10.70
C ILE A 9 -5.80 -2.80 -9.40
N VAL A 10 -5.07 -1.80 -8.94
CA VAL A 10 -5.35 -1.02 -7.73
C VAL A 10 -5.46 0.46 -8.05
N ASP A 11 -6.22 1.19 -7.24
CA ASP A 11 -6.13 2.63 -7.16
C ASP A 11 -4.70 3.07 -6.79
N GLN A 12 -4.31 4.26 -7.27
CA GLN A 12 -3.05 4.88 -6.89
C GLN A 12 -3.30 6.35 -6.55
N VAL A 13 -2.72 6.79 -5.43
CA VAL A 13 -2.62 8.21 -5.09
C VAL A 13 -1.26 8.71 -5.53
N VAL A 14 -1.23 9.78 -6.33
CA VAL A 14 0.00 10.47 -6.73
C VAL A 14 0.02 11.84 -6.05
N ALA A 15 1.06 12.15 -5.29
CA ALA A 15 1.17 13.38 -4.51
C ALA A 15 2.61 13.90 -4.43
N ASN A 16 2.78 15.23 -4.44
CA ASN A 16 4.09 15.87 -4.24
C ASN A 16 4.32 16.20 -2.75
N GLY A 17 4.70 15.17 -1.98
CA GLY A 17 4.85 15.24 -0.54
C GLY A 17 3.63 14.65 0.19
N VAL A 18 3.89 13.80 1.17
CA VAL A 18 2.85 13.09 1.94
C VAL A 18 3.18 13.17 3.42
N ILE A 19 2.20 13.57 4.21
CA ILE A 19 2.29 13.65 5.67
C ILE A 19 1.10 12.90 6.25
N ASN A 20 1.39 11.84 7.00
CA ASN A 20 0.41 11.09 7.76
C ASN A 20 0.40 11.60 9.20
N ASN A 21 -0.65 12.33 9.55
CA ASN A 21 -0.83 12.85 10.91
C ASN A 21 -1.25 11.73 11.87
N SER A 22 -1.02 11.93 13.17
CA SER A 22 -1.45 10.99 14.21
C SER A 22 -2.93 10.65 14.09
N GLY A 23 -3.27 9.36 14.13
CA GLY A 23 -4.63 8.85 13.99
C GLY A 23 -5.13 8.69 12.56
N SER A 24 -4.33 9.03 11.54
CA SER A 24 -4.71 8.79 10.14
C SER A 24 -4.85 7.29 9.87
N GLN A 25 -5.96 6.89 9.24
CA GLN A 25 -6.26 5.49 8.94
C GLN A 25 -6.22 5.25 7.43
N PHE A 26 -5.73 4.08 7.02
CA PHE A 26 -5.78 3.61 5.65
C PHE A 26 -6.94 2.64 5.45
N ALA A 27 -7.83 2.95 4.50
CA ALA A 27 -8.94 2.08 4.12
C ALA A 27 -8.64 1.39 2.78
N PHE A 28 -8.61 0.06 2.82
CA PHE A 28 -8.35 -0.80 1.68
C PHE A 28 -9.51 -1.76 1.47
N THR A 29 -9.91 -1.96 0.22
CA THR A 29 -10.95 -2.94 -0.14
C THR A 29 -10.50 -3.68 -1.38
N ASP A 30 -10.55 -5.01 -1.34
CA ASP A 30 -10.37 -5.84 -2.53
C ASP A 30 -11.76 -6.22 -3.07
N LEU A 31 -12.04 -5.79 -4.30
CA LEU A 31 -13.26 -6.04 -5.07
C LEU A 31 -13.22 -7.38 -5.81
N GLY A 32 -12.04 -8.01 -5.87
CA GLY A 32 -11.84 -9.30 -6.49
C GLY A 32 -11.93 -10.46 -5.50
N THR A 33 -11.80 -11.67 -6.02
CA THR A 33 -11.75 -12.92 -5.23
C THR A 33 -10.53 -13.76 -5.59
N GLY A 34 -9.57 -13.17 -6.30
CA GLY A 34 -8.39 -13.84 -6.83
C GLY A 34 -7.34 -14.02 -5.75
N THR A 35 -6.57 -15.10 -5.85
CA THR A 35 -5.31 -15.23 -5.10
C THR A 35 -4.18 -14.73 -5.99
N LEU A 36 -3.47 -13.73 -5.51
CA LEU A 36 -2.35 -13.13 -6.21
C LEU A 36 -1.06 -13.93 -5.93
N PRO A 37 -0.13 -14.00 -6.89
CA PRO A 37 1.18 -14.60 -6.64
C PRO A 37 1.93 -13.86 -5.53
N ALA A 38 2.57 -14.60 -4.63
CA ALA A 38 3.50 -14.03 -3.65
C ALA A 38 4.61 -13.25 -4.36
N GLY A 39 4.96 -12.08 -3.82
CA GLY A 39 5.87 -11.13 -4.44
C GLY A 39 5.21 -10.14 -5.40
N THR A 40 3.90 -10.20 -5.65
CA THR A 40 3.18 -9.14 -6.37
C THR A 40 3.26 -7.84 -5.58
N VAL A 41 3.72 -6.75 -6.20
CA VAL A 41 3.89 -5.44 -5.55
C VAL A 41 2.93 -4.43 -6.15
N PHE A 42 2.25 -3.68 -5.30
CA PHE A 42 1.39 -2.57 -5.68
C PHE A 42 1.91 -1.26 -5.08
N THR A 43 2.16 -0.24 -5.91
CA THR A 43 2.38 1.12 -5.42
C THR A 43 1.02 1.79 -5.21
N VAL A 44 0.67 2.01 -3.95
CA VAL A 44 -0.64 2.57 -3.56
C VAL A 44 -0.55 4.08 -3.28
N ILE A 45 0.64 4.56 -2.89
CA ILE A 45 0.96 5.98 -2.83
C ILE A 45 2.30 6.20 -3.54
N ASP A 46 2.28 7.02 -4.58
CA ASP A 46 3.44 7.54 -5.30
C ASP A 46 3.71 8.96 -4.84
N ASN A 47 4.79 9.12 -4.08
CA ASN A 47 5.23 10.39 -3.52
C ASN A 47 6.30 10.98 -4.44
N THR A 48 5.91 11.96 -5.25
CA THR A 48 6.81 12.54 -6.27
C THR A 48 7.80 13.57 -5.69
N ALA A 49 7.74 13.85 -4.38
CA ALA A 49 8.70 14.73 -3.72
C ALA A 49 9.97 13.97 -3.34
N ALA A 50 11.14 14.62 -3.37
CA ALA A 50 12.40 13.98 -2.96
C ALA A 50 12.44 13.56 -1.48
N THR A 51 11.53 14.06 -0.65
CA THR A 51 11.43 13.73 0.77
C THR A 51 10.59 12.48 1.01
N PRO A 52 10.95 11.61 1.97
CA PRO A 52 10.13 10.46 2.36
C PRO A 52 8.70 10.83 2.80
N ILE A 53 7.79 9.86 2.77
CA ILE A 53 6.50 9.98 3.46
C ILE A 53 6.76 10.23 4.94
N ALA A 54 6.21 11.31 5.48
CA ALA A 54 6.35 11.65 6.89
C ALA A 54 5.26 10.92 7.71
N GLY A 55 5.67 10.02 8.61
CA GLY A 55 4.77 9.24 9.44
C GLY A 55 4.13 8.05 8.71
N THR A 56 3.34 7.26 9.43
CA THR A 56 2.62 6.10 8.90
C THR A 56 1.13 6.21 9.21
N PHE A 57 0.29 5.50 8.45
CA PHE A 57 -1.08 5.26 8.89
C PHE A 57 -1.06 4.46 10.20
N SER A 58 -1.93 4.83 11.13
CA SER A 58 -1.90 4.27 12.49
C SER A 58 -2.26 2.77 12.50
N ASN A 59 -3.08 2.33 11.55
CA ASN A 59 -3.41 0.92 11.34
C ASN A 59 -2.43 0.16 10.43
N LEU A 60 -1.48 0.85 9.79
CA LEU A 60 -0.49 0.24 8.91
C LEU A 60 0.92 0.82 9.17
N PRO A 61 1.56 0.49 10.31
CA PRO A 61 2.97 0.77 10.51
C PRO A 61 3.85 0.14 9.42
N ASP A 62 5.05 0.66 9.24
CA ASP A 62 6.01 0.11 8.28
C ASP A 62 6.37 -1.35 8.61
N GLY A 63 6.45 -2.20 7.59
CA GLY A 63 6.68 -3.64 7.72
C GLY A 63 5.49 -4.45 8.28
N SER A 64 4.41 -3.80 8.72
CA SER A 64 3.20 -4.49 9.18
C SER A 64 2.50 -5.22 8.05
N THR A 65 1.59 -6.12 8.41
CA THR A 65 0.78 -6.88 7.45
C THR A 65 -0.70 -6.69 7.70
N PHE A 66 -1.48 -6.81 6.63
CA PHE A 66 -2.93 -6.90 6.72
C PHE A 66 -3.46 -7.85 5.64
N THR A 67 -4.63 -8.42 5.90
CA THR A 67 -5.28 -9.34 4.96
C THR A 67 -6.53 -8.68 4.38
N ALA A 68 -6.68 -8.79 3.07
CA ALA A 68 -7.89 -8.45 2.35
C ALA A 68 -8.26 -9.62 1.44
N ASN A 69 -9.45 -10.19 1.64
CA ASN A 69 -9.88 -11.43 1.01
C ASN A 69 -8.84 -12.55 1.16
N ALA A 70 -8.43 -13.16 0.05
CA ALA A 70 -7.51 -14.30 0.03
C ALA A 70 -6.02 -13.90 0.08
N ASN A 71 -5.70 -12.61 0.21
CA ASN A 71 -4.35 -12.09 0.05
C ASN A 71 -3.88 -11.36 1.32
N THR A 72 -2.67 -11.67 1.76
CA THR A 72 -1.97 -10.93 2.83
C THR A 72 -0.91 -10.04 2.22
N TYR A 73 -0.89 -8.78 2.66
CA TYR A 73 0.01 -7.75 2.14
C TYR A 73 0.94 -7.28 3.24
N GLN A 74 2.23 -7.15 2.93
CA GLN A 74 3.20 -6.42 3.75
C GLN A 74 3.34 -4.99 3.26
N VAL A 75 3.34 -4.05 4.20
CA VAL A 75 3.46 -2.61 3.95
C VAL A 75 4.93 -2.18 3.93
N ASN A 76 5.31 -1.34 2.98
CA ASN A 76 6.63 -0.70 2.91
C ASN A 76 6.49 0.78 2.50
N TYR A 77 6.97 1.71 3.33
CA TYR A 77 6.96 3.16 3.06
C TYR A 77 8.20 3.69 2.34
N GLN A 78 9.16 2.82 2.05
CA GLN A 78 10.37 3.11 1.27
C GLN A 78 10.39 2.32 -0.06
N GLY A 79 9.21 2.00 -0.59
CA GLY A 79 9.09 1.33 -1.88
C GLY A 79 9.37 2.26 -3.07
N GLY A 80 9.36 1.69 -4.28
CA GLY A 80 9.62 2.43 -5.51
C GLY A 80 11.03 3.03 -5.54
N ASP A 81 11.12 4.35 -5.62
CA ASP A 81 12.35 5.15 -5.57
C ASP A 81 12.81 5.51 -4.14
N GLY A 82 12.18 4.94 -3.11
CA GLY A 82 12.64 5.02 -1.71
C GLY A 82 11.72 5.84 -0.79
N ASN A 83 10.61 6.33 -1.30
CA ASN A 83 9.67 7.21 -0.61
C ASN A 83 8.19 6.89 -0.92
N ASN A 84 7.91 5.77 -1.59
CA ASN A 84 6.55 5.37 -1.94
C ASN A 84 5.98 4.37 -0.93
N MET A 85 4.66 4.38 -0.79
CA MET A 85 3.96 3.33 -0.06
C MET A 85 3.63 2.20 -1.03
N THR A 86 4.21 1.03 -0.77
CA THR A 86 3.98 -0.20 -1.53
C THR A 86 3.39 -1.30 -0.66
N LEU A 87 2.63 -2.18 -1.29
CA LEU A 87 2.04 -3.37 -0.68
C LEU A 87 2.55 -4.60 -1.43
N THR A 88 3.23 -5.50 -0.73
CA THR A 88 3.76 -6.75 -1.30
C THR A 88 2.92 -7.93 -0.83
N VAL A 89 2.40 -8.74 -1.75
CA VAL A 89 1.72 -10.00 -1.41
C VAL A 89 2.75 -10.96 -0.81
N ILE A 90 2.47 -11.47 0.39
CA ILE A 90 3.32 -12.47 1.07
C ILE A 90 2.62 -13.82 1.16
N PRO A 91 3.36 -14.93 1.35
CA PRO A 91 2.80 -16.26 1.54
C PRO A 91 1.85 -16.36 2.75
#